data_AF-A0A916IB69-F1
#
_entry.id   AF-A0A916IB69-F1
#
_cell.length_a   1.000
_cell.length_b   1.000
_cell.length_c   1.000
_cell.angle_alpha   90.00
_cell.angle_beta   90.00
_cell.angle_gamma   90.00
#
_symmetry.space_group_name_H-M   'P 1'
#
loop_
_entity.id
_entity.type
_entity.pdbx_description
1 polymer ?
#
loop_
_entity_poly.entity_id
_entity_poly.type
_entity_poly.pdbx_seq_one_letter_code
_entity_poly.pdbx_strand_id
1 'polypeptide(L)' 'MSKIKVSKTALTNETKKSKEWPAAVYLWTLGLALLSYIIARFVLDGYPHPYHWSIGIAGGVLGVGVGWVWYRWRGDVF' A
#
# COMPACT_ATOMS: atom_id res chain seq x y z
N MET A 1 -33.62 19.08 33.91
CA MET A 1 -33.25 18.30 32.70
C MET A 1 -31.80 18.64 32.32
N SER A 2 -30.84 17.83 32.73
CA SER A 2 -29.41 18.08 32.50
C SER A 2 -29.01 17.56 31.12
N LYS A 3 -28.58 18.44 30.21
CA LYS A 3 -28.07 18.05 28.89
C LYS A 3 -26.64 17.58 29.05
N ILE A 4 -26.46 16.26 29.15
CA ILE A 4 -25.13 15.63 29.13
C ILE A 4 -24.53 15.87 27.75
N LYS A 5 -23.54 16.78 27.68
CA LYS A 5 -22.72 17.01 26.50
C LYS A 5 -21.86 15.77 26.33
N VAL A 6 -22.26 14.87 25.44
CA VAL A 6 -21.42 13.75 25.00
C VAL A 6 -20.26 14.39 24.25
N SER A 7 -19.12 14.55 24.94
CA SER A 7 -17.85 14.80 24.28
C SER A 7 -17.58 13.57 23.43
N LYS A 8 -17.88 13.65 22.14
CA LYS A 8 -17.23 12.79 21.15
C LYS A 8 -15.75 13.08 21.29
N THR A 9 -15.06 12.26 22.06
CA THR A 9 -13.64 12.03 21.92
C THR A 9 -13.49 11.55 20.49
N ALA A 10 -13.34 12.51 19.57
CA ALA A 10 -12.77 12.23 18.28
C ALA A 10 -11.42 11.61 18.65
N LEU A 11 -11.32 10.31 18.38
CA LEU A 11 -10.06 9.60 18.28
C LEU A 11 -9.29 10.29 17.15
N THR A 12 -8.74 11.47 17.45
CA THR A 12 -7.54 11.96 16.81
C THR A 12 -6.49 10.96 17.26
N ASN A 13 -6.42 9.84 16.52
CA ASN A 13 -5.22 9.07 16.37
C ASN A 13 -4.20 10.04 15.75
N GLU A 14 -3.70 10.95 16.58
CA GLU A 14 -2.42 11.61 16.45
C GLU A 14 -1.41 10.47 16.59
N THR A 15 -1.37 9.57 15.61
CA THR A 15 -0.38 8.54 15.47
C THR A 15 0.90 9.30 15.21
N LYS A 16 1.56 9.65 16.32
CA LYS A 16 2.97 9.92 16.49
C LYS A 16 3.68 9.89 15.14
N LYS A 17 3.85 11.06 14.53
CA LYS A 17 4.47 11.31 13.22
C LYS A 17 5.87 10.70 13.14
N SER A 18 5.94 9.38 13.02
CA SER A 18 7.10 8.65 12.59
C SER A 18 7.33 9.01 11.12
N LYS A 19 8.59 8.99 10.72
CA LYS A 19 9.04 9.23 9.35
C LYS A 19 8.66 8.03 8.47
N GLU A 20 7.39 7.67 8.47
CA GLU A 20 6.82 6.59 7.68
C GLU A 20 6.44 7.11 6.31
N TRP A 21 6.55 6.24 5.31
CA TRP A 21 6.06 6.57 3.98
C TRP A 21 4.53 6.59 3.98
N PRO A 22 3.89 7.30 3.04
CA PRO A 22 2.43 7.29 2.94
C PRO A 22 1.89 5.87 2.84
N ALA A 23 0.75 5.59 3.46
CA ALA A 23 0.13 4.27 3.44
C ALA A 23 -0.18 3.81 2.00
N ALA A 24 -0.51 4.75 1.11
CA ALA A 24 -0.65 4.54 -0.32
C ALA A 24 0.57 3.84 -0.93
N VAL A 25 1.79 4.20 -0.52
CA VAL A 25 3.02 3.60 -1.06
C VAL A 25 3.12 2.12 -0.67
N TYR A 26 2.83 1.78 0.59
CA TYR A 26 2.82 0.39 1.04
C TYR A 26 1.75 -0.43 0.32
N LEU A 27 0.55 0.12 0.18
CA LEU A 27 -0.56 -0.54 -0.49
C LEU A 27 -0.25 -0.85 -1.95
N TRP A 28 0.27 0.13 -2.70
CA TRP A 28 0.64 -0.07 -4.10
C TRP A 28 1.85 -0.98 -4.28
N THR A 29 2.83 -0.91 -3.38
CA THR A 29 4.00 -1.81 -3.39
C THR A 29 3.58 -3.26 -3.20
N LEU A 30 2.80 -3.56 -2.15
CA LEU A 30 2.33 -4.91 -1.88
C LEU A 30 1.35 -5.40 -2.95
N GLY A 31 0.42 -4.55 -3.37
CA GLY A 31 -0.56 -4.86 -4.40
C GLY A 31 0.09 -5.24 -5.73
N LEU A 32 1.02 -4.41 -6.23
CA LEU A 32 1.70 -4.70 -7.49
C LEU A 32 2.70 -5.84 -7.38
N ALA A 33 3.39 -6.00 -6.25
CA ALA A 33 4.28 -7.15 -6.05
C ALA A 33 3.52 -8.48 -6.14
N LEU A 34 2.38 -8.59 -5.44
CA LEU A 34 1.55 -9.79 -5.46
C LEU A 34 0.89 -9.99 -6.83
N LEU A 35 0.31 -8.94 -7.41
CA LEU A 35 -0.36 -9.01 -8.70
C LEU A 35 0.61 -9.46 -9.81
N SER A 36 1.79 -8.85 -9.86
CA SER A 36 2.82 -9.22 -10.85
C SER A 36 3.37 -10.63 -10.63
N TYR A 37 3.56 -11.08 -9.38
CA TYR A 37 3.93 -12.46 -9.08
C TYR A 37 2.87 -13.46 -9.56
N ILE A 38 1.58 -13.18 -9.32
CA ILE A 38 0.48 -14.03 -9.76
C ILE A 38 0.46 -14.11 -11.29
N ILE A 39 0.55 -12.96 -11.97
CA ILE A 39 0.61 -12.90 -13.44
C ILE A 39 1.84 -13.69 -13.95
N ALA A 40 3.00 -13.54 -13.30
CA ALA A 40 4.20 -14.29 -13.67
C ALA A 40 3.97 -15.81 -13.54
N ARG A 41 3.31 -16.27 -12.47
CA ARG A 41 2.98 -17.69 -12.30
C ARG A 41 2.12 -18.24 -13.44
N PHE A 42 1.21 -17.45 -13.98
CA PHE A 42 0.40 -17.85 -15.13
C PHE A 42 1.16 -17.78 -16.46
N VAL A 43 1.95 -16.72 -16.68
CA VAL A 43 2.62 -16.46 -17.98
C VAL A 43 3.92 -17.25 -18.13
N LEU A 44 4.68 -17.40 -17.05
CA LEU A 44 5.99 -18.02 -17.00
C LEU A 44 5.94 -19.40 -16.32
N ASP A 45 4.81 -20.10 -16.35
CA ASP A 45 4.60 -21.33 -15.55
C ASP A 45 5.70 -22.39 -15.80
N GLY A 46 6.21 -22.48 -17.03
CA GLY A 46 7.32 -23.38 -17.39
C GLY A 46 8.71 -22.95 -16.91
N TYR A 47 8.87 -21.76 -16.31
CA TYR A 47 10.14 -21.25 -15.81
C TYR A 47 10.35 -21.52 -14.32
N PRO A 48 11.61 -21.62 -13.87
CA PRO A 48 11.95 -21.77 -12.46
C PRO A 48 11.37 -20.68 -11.56
N HIS A 49 11.13 -21.04 -10.29
CA HIS A 49 10.59 -20.14 -9.26
C HIS A 49 11.27 -18.76 -9.14
N PRO A 50 12.61 -18.64 -9.28
CA PRO A 50 13.28 -17.34 -9.24
C PRO A 50 12.73 -16.29 -10.21
N TYR A 51 12.25 -16.69 -11.40
CA TYR A 51 11.69 -15.75 -12.37
C TYR A 51 10.39 -15.12 -11.85
N HIS A 52 9.51 -15.92 -11.27
CA HIS A 52 8.27 -15.43 -10.65
C HIS A 52 8.55 -14.43 -9.53
N TRP A 53 9.52 -14.73 -8.67
CA TRP A 53 9.97 -13.82 -7.62
C TRP A 53 10.55 -12.52 -8.18
N SER A 54 11.37 -12.59 -9.24
CA SER A 54 11.95 -11.41 -9.86
C SER A 54 10.90 -10.47 -10.45
N ILE A 55 9.84 -11.02 -11.06
CA ILE A 55 8.72 -10.23 -11.58
C ILE A 55 7.93 -9.61 -10.42
N GLY A 56 7.69 -10.36 -9.35
CA GLY A 56 7.08 -9.85 -8.11
C GLY A 56 7.85 -8.66 -7.52
N ILE A 57 9.18 -8.77 -7.42
CA ILE A 57 10.04 -7.69 -6.93
C ILE A 57 9.98 -6.48 -7.87
N ALA A 58 10.06 -6.71 -9.19
CA ALA A 58 9.95 -5.65 -10.18
C ALA A 58 8.60 -4.91 -10.07
N GLY A 59 7.50 -5.64 -9.91
CA GLY A 59 6.19 -5.06 -9.68
C GLY A 59 6.12 -4.26 -8.37
N GLY A 60 6.74 -4.74 -7.29
CA GLY A 60 6.85 -4.00 -6.03
C GLY A 60 7.60 -2.68 -6.18
N VAL A 61 8.73 -2.68 -6.90
CA VAL A 61 9.51 -1.46 -7.20
C VAL A 61 8.67 -0.46 -7.99
N LEU A 62 7.93 -0.93 -9.00
CA LEU A 62 6.97 -0.08 -9.72
C LEU A 62 5.87 0.44 -8.80
N GLY A 63 5.40 -0.38 -7.85
CA GLY A 63 4.39 -0.03 -6.86
C GLY A 63 4.80 1.12 -5.95
N VAL A 64 6.09 1.26 -5.63
CA VAL A 64 6.59 2.43 -4.90
C VAL A 64 6.36 3.71 -5.70
N GLY A 65 6.73 3.72 -6.98
CA GLY A 65 6.53 4.87 -7.87
C GLY A 65 5.05 5.22 -8.05
N VAL A 66 4.22 4.21 -8.34
CA VAL A 66 2.76 4.39 -8.48
C VAL A 66 2.14 4.91 -7.18
N GLY A 67 2.55 4.38 -6.03
CA GLY A 67 2.07 4.83 -4.74
C GLY A 67 2.40 6.29 -4.44
N TRP A 68 3.59 6.76 -4.80
CA TRP A 68 3.96 8.18 -4.66
C TRP A 68 3.18 9.09 -5.60
N VAL A 69 3.00 8.69 -6.86
CA VAL A 69 2.18 9.45 -7.83
C VAL A 69 0.74 9.53 -7.36
N TRP A 70 0.19 8.40 -6.88
CA TRP A 70 -1.15 8.36 -6.30
C TRP A 70 -1.28 9.29 -5.10
N TYR A 71 -0.36 9.19 -4.13
CA TYR A 71 -0.34 10.04 -2.95
C TYR A 71 -0.32 11.52 -3.33
N ARG A 72 0.45 11.89 -4.35
CA ARG A 72 0.58 13.28 -4.82
C ARG A 72 -0.71 13.83 -5.45
N TRP A 73 -1.56 12.99 -6.01
CA TRP A 73 -2.80 13.38 -6.68
C TRP A 73 -4.05 13.26 -5.82
N ARG A 74 -4.12 12.22 -4.97
CA ARG A 74 -5.32 11.85 -4.22
C ARG A 74 -5.17 12.00 -2.71
N GLY A 75 -3.95 12.24 -2.21
CA GLY A 75 -3.64 12.16 -0.79
C GLY A 75 -3.39 10.73 -0.33
N ASP A 76 -3.25 10.54 0.99
CA ASP A 76 -3.11 9.19 1.56
C ASP A 76 -4.46 8.45 1.57
N VAL A 77 -4.42 7.14 1.79
CA VAL A 77 -5.61 6.27 1.76
C VAL A 77 -6.35 6.25 3.12
N PHE A 78 -5.78 6.87 4.16
CA PHE A 78 -6.32 6.93 5.52
C PHE A 78 -6.28 8.35 6.08
#